data_AF-A0A7S2HRE1-F1
#
_entry.id   AF-A0A7S2HRE1-F1
#
_cell.length_a   1.000
_cell.length_b   1.000
_cell.length_c   1.000
_cell.angle_alpha   90.00
_cell.angle_beta   90.00
_cell.angle_gamma   90.00
#
_symmetry.space_group_name_H-M   'P 1'
#
loop_
_entity.id
_entity.type
_entity.pdbx_description
1 polymer ?
#
loop_
_entity_poly.entity_id
_entity_poly.type
_entity_poly.pdbx_seq_one_letter_code
_entity_poly.pdbx_strand_id
1 'polypeptide(L)'
;WKDADSLFMDLRAPLQPLLPVGDARLSFSSDGPPGCFINSGHFAMRADAPGVEDATFVEDLMQTTWAVFPSPHPGRWYEQSAMVYVLGGERRHCRFAVIAAWAPPKLAHAAQLDGADCPDDCCAASKMNGRWLSGLDMRPKLEMNAYEADFVQGRSLILHFAGLETATKLDRMRQYLPTTRR
;
A
#
# COMPACT_ATOMS: atom_id res chain seq x y z
N TRP A 1 4.02 10.42 0.62
CA TRP A 1 5.14 9.50 0.88
C TRP A 1 5.61 8.89 -0.41
N LYS A 2 6.93 8.68 -0.55
CA LYS A 2 7.55 7.98 -1.68
C LYS A 2 8.74 7.18 -1.15
N ASP A 3 8.82 5.90 -1.50
CA ASP A 3 9.96 5.08 -1.16
C ASP A 3 11.24 5.56 -1.87
N ALA A 4 12.38 5.24 -1.25
CA ALA A 4 13.70 5.59 -1.76
C ALA A 4 14.05 4.88 -3.08
N ASP A 5 13.41 3.74 -3.36
CA ASP A 5 13.59 2.95 -4.58
C ASP A 5 12.56 3.29 -5.66
N SER A 6 12.19 4.56 -5.74
CA SER A 6 11.19 5.02 -6.70
C SER A 6 11.55 6.37 -7.32
N LEU A 7 11.17 6.59 -8.57
CA LEU A 7 11.53 7.77 -9.36
C LEU A 7 10.28 8.49 -9.88
N PHE A 8 10.29 9.82 -9.81
CA PHE A 8 9.35 10.63 -10.59
C PHE A 8 9.82 10.65 -12.04
N MET A 9 8.92 10.29 -12.95
CA MET A 9 9.28 10.07 -14.36
C MET A 9 9.13 11.33 -15.22
N ASP A 10 8.37 12.31 -14.73
CA ASP A 10 8.30 13.65 -15.30
C ASP A 10 8.42 14.70 -14.18
N LEU A 11 9.58 15.37 -14.11
CA LEU A 11 9.84 16.42 -13.12
C LEU A 11 9.12 17.74 -13.42
N ARG A 12 8.50 17.86 -14.60
CA ARG A 12 7.71 19.03 -14.99
C ARG A 12 6.22 18.82 -14.73
N ALA A 13 5.79 17.57 -14.56
CA ALA A 13 4.41 17.27 -14.24
C ALA A 13 4.07 17.83 -12.85
N PRO A 14 2.92 18.51 -12.69
CA PRO A 14 2.48 18.93 -11.37
C PRO A 14 2.15 17.71 -10.51
N LEU A 15 2.25 17.84 -9.18
CA LEU A 15 1.82 16.79 -8.25
C LEU A 15 0.30 16.71 -8.08
N GLN A 16 -0.45 17.69 -8.61
CA GLN A 16 -1.90 17.76 -8.50
C GLN A 16 -2.62 16.47 -8.85
N PRO A 17 -2.24 15.74 -9.94
CA PRO A 17 -2.87 14.47 -10.25
C PRO A 17 -2.74 13.48 -9.10
N LEU A 18 -1.64 13.44 -8.34
CA LEU A 18 -1.43 12.49 -7.24
C LEU A 18 -2.30 12.78 -6.00
N LEU A 19 -2.77 14.01 -5.84
CA LEU A 19 -3.53 14.42 -4.65
C LEU A 19 -4.90 13.73 -4.60
N PRO A 20 -5.39 13.33 -3.41
CA PRO A 20 -6.72 12.74 -3.25
C PRO A 20 -7.82 13.59 -3.88
N VAL A 21 -8.78 12.93 -4.55
CA VAL A 21 -9.95 13.60 -5.16
C VAL A 21 -11.17 13.61 -4.25
N GLY A 22 -12.09 14.57 -4.48
CA GLY A 22 -13.35 14.68 -3.74
C GLY A 22 -13.11 14.91 -2.24
N ASP A 23 -13.74 14.08 -1.40
CA ASP A 23 -13.63 14.12 0.07
C ASP A 23 -12.53 13.19 0.61
N ALA A 24 -11.82 12.46 -0.26
CA ALA A 24 -10.75 11.57 0.16
C ALA A 24 -9.60 12.34 0.82
N ARG A 25 -8.92 11.68 1.75
CA ARG A 25 -7.84 12.25 2.57
C ARG A 25 -6.48 11.65 2.21
N LEU A 26 -6.50 10.46 1.63
CA LEU A 26 -5.32 9.67 1.33
C LEU A 26 -5.54 8.95 -0.01
N SER A 27 -4.55 9.00 -0.90
CA SER A 27 -4.60 8.33 -2.20
C SER A 27 -3.55 7.22 -2.29
N PHE A 28 -3.95 6.06 -2.81
CA PHE A 28 -3.08 4.92 -3.03
C PHE A 28 -3.24 4.38 -4.45
N SER A 29 -2.15 3.81 -4.96
CA SER A 29 -2.24 2.83 -6.04
C SER A 29 -2.73 1.48 -5.50
N SER A 30 -3.62 0.84 -6.26
CA SER A 30 -4.04 -0.54 -6.07
C SER A 30 -3.94 -1.34 -7.36
N ASP A 31 -4.00 -2.66 -7.25
CA ASP A 31 -4.15 -3.58 -8.38
C ASP A 31 -5.55 -3.56 -9.02
N GLY A 32 -6.42 -2.64 -8.59
CA GLY A 32 -7.80 -2.51 -9.05
C GLY A 32 -8.75 -3.42 -8.27
N PRO A 33 -10.08 -3.24 -8.38
CA PRO A 33 -11.05 -4.07 -7.67
C PRO A 33 -10.83 -5.56 -8.00
N PRO A 34 -10.75 -6.46 -6.99
CA PRO A 34 -11.18 -6.28 -5.60
C PRO A 34 -10.21 -5.55 -4.63
N GLY A 35 -9.05 -5.09 -5.09
CA GLY A 35 -8.11 -4.29 -4.29
C GLY A 35 -7.30 -5.15 -3.32
N CYS A 36 -6.81 -6.29 -3.80
CA CYS A 36 -6.03 -7.23 -2.99
C CYS A 36 -4.63 -6.70 -2.66
N PHE A 37 -4.16 -5.71 -3.41
CA PHE A 37 -2.84 -5.13 -3.27
C PHE A 37 -2.95 -3.62 -3.32
N ILE A 38 -2.43 -2.97 -2.28
CA ILE A 38 -2.09 -1.54 -2.34
C ILE A 38 -0.58 -1.41 -2.46
N ASN A 39 -0.11 -0.30 -3.01
CA ASN A 39 1.28 0.09 -2.89
C ASN A 39 1.39 1.20 -1.85
N SER A 40 1.86 0.87 -0.64
CA SER A 40 2.07 1.86 0.42
C SER A 40 3.40 2.59 0.32
N GLY A 41 4.30 2.15 -0.57
CA GLY A 41 5.50 2.90 -0.92
C GLY A 41 5.21 4.25 -1.59
N HIS A 42 3.98 4.47 -2.05
CA HIS A 42 3.52 5.67 -2.74
C HIS A 42 2.12 6.06 -2.31
N PHE A 43 2.02 7.20 -1.63
CA PHE A 43 0.71 7.77 -1.35
C PHE A 43 0.78 9.28 -1.21
N ALA A 44 -0.32 9.97 -1.51
CA ALA A 44 -0.45 11.38 -1.21
C ALA A 44 -1.49 11.58 -0.11
N MET A 45 -1.19 12.50 0.80
CA MET A 45 -2.08 12.91 1.88
C MET A 45 -2.49 14.35 1.64
N ARG A 46 -3.77 14.64 1.85
CA ARG A 46 -4.29 16.00 1.79
C ARG A 46 -4.43 16.56 3.20
N ALA A 47 -3.66 17.60 3.51
CA ALA A 47 -3.65 18.24 4.84
C ALA A 47 -4.77 19.29 5.02
N ASP A 48 -5.49 19.63 3.96
CA ASP A 48 -6.49 20.71 3.91
C ASP A 48 -7.87 20.22 3.48
N ALA A 49 -8.15 18.91 3.54
CA ALA A 49 -9.47 18.39 3.23
C ALA A 49 -10.53 18.98 4.19
N PRO A 50 -11.75 19.31 3.74
CA PRO A 50 -12.83 19.75 4.63
C PRO A 50 -13.03 18.73 5.77
N GLY A 51 -13.02 19.20 7.03
CA GLY A 51 -13.06 18.33 8.21
C GLY A 51 -11.69 17.79 8.69
N VAL A 52 -10.58 18.40 8.27
CA VAL A 52 -9.20 18.13 8.74
C VAL A 52 -8.81 18.94 9.99
N GLU A 53 -9.76 19.65 10.61
CA GLU A 53 -9.60 20.02 12.03
C GLU A 53 -9.43 18.77 12.92
N ASP A 54 -9.93 17.63 12.44
CA ASP A 54 -9.59 16.29 12.89
C ASP A 54 -8.41 15.73 12.07
N ALA A 55 -7.18 16.01 12.50
CA ALA A 55 -5.96 15.29 12.09
C ALA A 55 -6.04 13.77 12.35
N THR A 56 -7.14 13.30 12.94
CA THR A 56 -7.38 11.94 13.42
C THR A 56 -7.46 10.91 12.32
N PHE A 57 -7.97 11.18 11.11
CA PHE A 57 -8.16 10.08 10.13
C PHE A 57 -6.85 9.40 9.73
N VAL A 58 -5.90 10.19 9.22
CA VAL A 58 -4.62 9.64 8.75
C VAL A 58 -3.80 9.16 9.93
N GLU A 59 -3.81 9.91 11.03
CA GLU A 59 -3.11 9.52 12.25
C GLU A 59 -3.65 8.20 12.81
N ASP A 60 -4.96 8.06 12.98
CA ASP A 60 -5.63 6.85 13.49
C ASP A 60 -5.45 5.68 12.52
N LEU A 61 -5.52 5.90 11.20
CA LEU A 61 -5.21 4.86 10.21
C LEU A 61 -3.76 4.37 10.36
N MET A 62 -2.79 5.29 10.50
CA MET A 62 -1.38 4.93 10.65
C MET A 62 -1.12 4.25 12.00
N GLN A 63 -1.66 4.78 13.10
CA GLN A 63 -1.56 4.17 14.42
C GLN A 63 -2.18 2.77 14.44
N THR A 64 -3.35 2.60 13.84
CA THR A 64 -4.03 1.31 13.71
C THR A 64 -3.20 0.34 12.88
N THR A 65 -2.65 0.79 11.75
CA THR A 65 -1.74 -0.01 10.91
C THR A 65 -0.52 -0.49 11.70
N TRP A 66 0.13 0.39 12.46
CA TRP A 66 1.27 0.03 13.30
C TRP A 66 0.88 -0.90 14.46
N ALA A 67 -0.33 -0.77 15.02
CA ALA A 67 -0.83 -1.63 16.08
C ALA A 67 -1.03 -3.10 15.65
N VAL A 68 -1.05 -3.38 14.34
CA VAL A 68 -1.11 -4.74 13.79
C VAL A 68 0.24 -5.46 13.87
N PHE A 69 1.36 -4.78 14.14
CA PHE A 69 2.69 -5.40 14.14
C PHE A 69 2.84 -6.58 15.14
N PRO A 70 3.42 -7.75 14.77
CA PRO A 70 4.03 -8.06 13.47
C PRO A 70 2.97 -8.18 12.38
N SER A 71 3.32 -7.66 11.21
CA SER A 71 2.37 -7.53 10.11
C SER A 71 1.82 -8.89 9.65
N PRO A 72 0.55 -8.93 9.20
CA PRO A 72 -0.02 -10.11 8.58
C PRO A 72 0.78 -10.49 7.31
N HIS A 73 0.66 -11.73 6.87
CA HIS A 73 1.29 -12.21 5.65
C HIS A 73 0.80 -11.42 4.41
N PRO A 74 1.67 -11.15 3.41
CA PRO A 74 3.10 -11.48 3.35
C PRO A 74 3.93 -10.65 4.32
N GLY A 75 4.67 -11.35 5.19
CA GLY A 75 5.48 -10.73 6.25
C GLY A 75 6.70 -9.97 5.73
N ARG A 76 6.97 -10.02 4.42
CA ARG A 76 8.01 -9.24 3.74
C ARG A 76 7.53 -7.86 3.28
N TRP A 77 6.21 -7.65 3.24
CA TRP A 77 5.62 -6.36 2.89
C TRP A 77 5.08 -5.68 4.16
N TYR A 78 5.93 -5.64 5.20
CA TYR A 78 5.58 -5.26 6.57
C TYR A 78 4.39 -4.31 6.69
N GLU A 79 4.60 -3.00 6.56
CA GLU A 79 3.56 -2.00 6.76
C GLU A 79 2.42 -2.12 5.74
N GLN A 80 2.72 -2.46 4.49
CA GLN A 80 1.73 -2.64 3.43
C GLN A 80 0.70 -3.74 3.76
N SER A 81 1.15 -4.91 4.22
CA SER A 81 0.28 -6.03 4.59
C SER A 81 -0.58 -5.71 5.81
N ALA A 82 -0.02 -4.98 6.77
CA ALA A 82 -0.78 -4.48 7.91
C ALA A 82 -1.89 -3.53 7.45
N MET A 83 -1.58 -2.64 6.51
CA MET A 83 -2.56 -1.70 5.99
C MET A 83 -3.66 -2.40 5.18
N VAL A 84 -3.34 -3.36 4.31
CA VAL A 84 -4.35 -4.15 3.59
C VAL A 84 -5.32 -4.82 4.57
N TYR A 85 -4.81 -5.41 5.65
CA TYR A 85 -5.64 -6.00 6.70
C TYR A 85 -6.54 -4.97 7.40
N VAL A 86 -6.00 -3.78 7.67
CA VAL A 86 -6.76 -2.67 8.26
C VAL A 86 -7.90 -2.22 7.34
N LEU A 87 -7.60 -2.04 6.05
CA LEU A 87 -8.59 -1.65 5.03
C LEU A 87 -9.62 -2.76 4.76
N GLY A 88 -9.26 -4.02 4.99
CA GLY A 88 -10.13 -5.19 4.94
C GLY A 88 -11.04 -5.37 6.17
N GLY A 89 -11.03 -4.44 7.13
CA GLY A 89 -11.96 -4.44 8.27
C GLY A 89 -11.44 -5.06 9.56
N GLU A 90 -10.12 -5.27 9.71
CA GLU A 90 -9.45 -5.50 11.01
C GLU A 90 -10.07 -6.62 11.86
N ARG A 91 -10.31 -7.82 11.30
CA ARG A 91 -10.86 -8.94 12.09
C ARG A 91 -9.88 -9.39 13.16
N ARG A 92 -9.93 -8.79 14.36
CA ARG A 92 -8.92 -8.91 15.43
C ARG A 92 -8.57 -10.35 15.79
N HIS A 93 -9.53 -11.27 15.73
CA HIS A 93 -9.34 -12.70 15.98
C HIS A 93 -8.53 -13.42 14.87
N CYS A 94 -8.50 -12.87 13.65
CA CYS A 94 -7.77 -13.44 12.51
C CYS A 94 -6.32 -12.97 12.40
N ARG A 95 -5.89 -12.02 13.23
CA ARG A 95 -4.51 -11.50 13.22
C ARG A 95 -3.48 -12.62 13.36
N PHE A 96 -3.71 -13.58 14.25
CA PHE A 96 -2.79 -14.70 14.49
C PHE A 96 -2.92 -15.83 13.47
N ALA A 97 -4.12 -16.07 12.91
CA ALA A 97 -4.32 -17.03 11.81
C ALA A 97 -3.44 -16.66 10.60
N VAL A 98 -3.47 -15.38 10.22
CA VAL A 98 -2.72 -14.87 9.05
C VAL A 98 -1.21 -14.84 9.30
N ILE A 99 -0.76 -14.74 10.56
CA ILE A 99 0.66 -14.87 10.94
C ILE A 99 1.12 -16.33 10.94
N ALA A 100 0.29 -17.25 11.42
CA ALA A 100 0.70 -18.62 11.70
C ALA A 100 0.59 -19.60 10.53
N ALA A 101 -0.24 -19.30 9.52
CA ALA A 101 -0.36 -20.13 8.30
C ALA A 101 0.98 -20.35 7.57
N TRP A 102 2.02 -19.58 7.90
CA TRP A 102 3.32 -19.63 7.20
C TRP A 102 4.55 -19.55 8.13
N ALA A 103 4.37 -19.66 9.44
CA ALA A 103 5.50 -19.80 10.36
C ALA A 103 6.12 -21.21 10.19
N PRO A 104 7.45 -21.40 10.36
CA PRO A 104 8.03 -22.75 10.40
C PRO A 104 7.27 -23.62 11.41
N PRO A 105 7.13 -24.94 11.18
CA PRO A 105 6.15 -25.81 11.87
C PRO A 105 6.10 -25.71 13.41
N LYS A 106 7.18 -25.24 14.04
CA LYS A 106 7.28 -25.04 15.49
C LYS A 106 6.43 -23.87 16.04
N LEU A 107 5.91 -22.99 15.20
CA LEU A 107 5.04 -21.85 15.59
C LEU A 107 3.57 -22.04 15.16
N ALA A 108 3.27 -23.06 14.35
CA ALA A 108 1.92 -23.33 13.84
C ALA A 108 0.91 -23.75 14.92
N HIS A 109 1.40 -24.25 16.07
CA HIS A 109 0.54 -24.67 17.19
C HIS A 109 -0.17 -23.53 17.94
N ALA A 110 0.18 -22.27 17.67
CA ALA A 110 -0.50 -21.13 18.30
C ALA A 110 -1.75 -20.65 17.53
N ALA A 111 -2.05 -21.19 16.33
CA ALA A 111 -3.19 -20.78 15.50
C ALA A 111 -4.23 -21.87 15.29
N GLN A 112 -4.44 -22.69 16.32
CA GLN A 112 -5.70 -23.42 16.43
C GLN A 112 -6.77 -22.44 16.94
N LEU A 113 -7.18 -21.53 16.05
CA LEU A 113 -8.30 -20.64 16.29
C LEU A 113 -9.57 -21.44 16.03
N ASP A 114 -10.42 -21.53 17.06
CA ASP A 114 -11.75 -22.14 17.00
C ASP A 114 -12.56 -21.55 15.83
N GLY A 115 -12.62 -22.30 14.72
CA GLY A 115 -13.83 -22.54 13.95
C GLY A 115 -14.67 -21.39 13.36
N ALA A 116 -14.22 -20.14 13.28
CA ALA A 116 -15.06 -19.08 12.69
C ALA A 116 -14.31 -18.08 11.80
N ASP A 117 -14.62 -18.13 10.48
CA ASP A 117 -14.56 -17.03 9.51
C ASP A 117 -13.27 -16.19 9.40
N CYS A 118 -12.10 -16.79 9.60
CA CYS A 118 -10.85 -16.16 9.20
C CYS A 118 -10.48 -16.53 7.76
N PRO A 119 -10.40 -15.56 6.83
CA PRO A 119 -9.99 -15.85 5.47
C PRO A 119 -8.53 -16.30 5.45
N ASP A 120 -8.26 -17.40 4.74
CA ASP A 120 -6.93 -18.04 4.61
C ASP A 120 -5.89 -17.16 3.89
N ASP A 121 -6.33 -16.04 3.32
CA ASP A 121 -5.53 -15.07 2.59
C ASP A 121 -6.10 -13.67 2.85
N CYS A 122 -5.21 -12.69 3.06
CA CYS A 122 -5.55 -11.26 3.02
C CYS A 122 -6.36 -10.91 1.75
N CYS A 123 -6.15 -11.64 0.65
CA CYS A 123 -6.87 -11.49 -0.61
C CYS A 123 -8.23 -12.21 -0.66
N ALA A 124 -8.49 -13.25 0.14
CA ALA A 124 -9.80 -13.93 0.15
C ALA A 124 -10.88 -13.13 0.91
N ALA A 125 -10.45 -12.15 1.71
CA ALA A 125 -11.30 -11.19 2.43
C ALA A 125 -11.71 -9.96 1.60
N SER A 126 -11.22 -9.84 0.36
CA SER A 126 -11.05 -8.61 -0.43
C SER A 126 -12.33 -7.97 -0.98
N LYS A 127 -13.40 -7.91 -0.21
CA LYS A 127 -14.19 -6.68 -0.26
C LYS A 127 -13.57 -5.81 0.79
N MET A 128 -12.60 -4.96 0.39
CA MET A 128 -12.27 -3.81 1.22
C MET A 128 -13.62 -3.23 1.66
N ASN A 129 -13.87 -3.24 2.97
CA ASN A 129 -15.13 -2.81 3.57
C ASN A 129 -14.90 -2.15 4.95
N GLY A 130 -13.63 -1.84 5.26
CA GLY A 130 -13.27 -1.18 6.51
C GLY A 130 -13.85 0.22 6.60
N ARG A 131 -13.97 0.72 7.84
CA ARG A 131 -14.44 2.07 8.17
C ARG A 131 -13.66 3.20 7.48
N TRP A 132 -12.47 2.88 6.97
CA TRP A 132 -11.51 3.81 6.39
C TRP A 132 -11.79 4.18 4.94
N LEU A 133 -12.56 3.37 4.21
CA LEU A 133 -12.65 3.49 2.75
C LEU A 133 -13.25 4.78 2.24
N SER A 134 -14.17 5.37 2.98
CA SER A 134 -14.76 6.67 2.63
C SER A 134 -13.72 7.80 2.62
N GLY A 135 -12.58 7.62 3.30
CA GLY A 135 -11.46 8.56 3.29
C GLY A 135 -10.36 8.23 2.29
N LEU A 136 -10.50 7.18 1.47
CA LEU A 136 -9.48 6.73 0.52
C LEU A 136 -9.83 7.01 -0.94
N ASP A 137 -8.86 7.51 -1.69
CA ASP A 137 -8.84 7.59 -3.15
C ASP A 137 -7.99 6.43 -3.69
N MET A 138 -8.66 5.34 -4.03
CA MET A 138 -8.02 4.11 -4.49
C MET A 138 -7.95 4.09 -6.01
N ARG A 139 -6.73 4.14 -6.54
CA ARG A 139 -6.51 4.28 -7.98
C ARG A 139 -5.93 3.04 -8.60
N PRO A 140 -6.19 2.79 -9.89
CA PRO A 140 -5.44 1.81 -10.65
C PRO A 140 -3.95 2.13 -10.60
N LYS A 141 -3.11 1.10 -10.43
CA LYS A 141 -1.64 1.16 -10.45
C LYS A 141 -1.11 2.29 -11.34
N LEU A 142 -1.33 2.18 -12.65
CA LEU A 142 -0.80 3.10 -13.68
C LEU A 142 -1.20 4.57 -13.55
N GLU A 143 -2.19 4.93 -12.72
CA GLU A 143 -2.62 6.32 -12.51
C GLU A 143 -1.75 7.08 -11.50
N MET A 144 -1.07 6.39 -10.58
CA MET A 144 -0.11 7.02 -9.67
C MET A 144 1.29 6.42 -9.80
N ASN A 145 1.43 5.11 -9.95
CA ASN A 145 2.73 4.46 -10.09
C ASN A 145 2.74 3.26 -11.04
N ALA A 146 3.92 2.87 -11.50
CA ALA A 146 4.11 1.64 -12.23
C ALA A 146 5.30 0.89 -11.64
N TYR A 147 5.32 -0.42 -11.88
CA TYR A 147 6.52 -1.21 -11.68
C TYR A 147 7.24 -1.28 -13.02
N GLU A 148 8.50 -1.68 -13.03
CA GLU A 148 9.32 -1.73 -14.26
C GLU A 148 8.63 -2.49 -15.40
N ALA A 149 7.98 -3.62 -15.10
CA ALA A 149 7.26 -4.42 -16.10
C ALA A 149 6.04 -3.72 -16.72
N ASP A 150 5.44 -2.75 -16.03
CA ASP A 150 4.21 -2.06 -16.44
C ASP A 150 4.47 -0.60 -16.82
N PHE A 151 5.72 -0.17 -16.87
CA PHE A 151 6.06 1.23 -17.08
C PHE A 151 5.66 1.70 -18.47
N VAL A 152 4.91 2.79 -18.53
CA VAL A 152 4.52 3.45 -19.78
C VAL A 152 4.96 4.90 -19.73
N GLN A 153 5.93 5.25 -20.58
CA GLN A 153 6.45 6.62 -20.67
C GLN A 153 5.33 7.62 -21.00
N GLY A 154 5.28 8.74 -20.27
CA GLY A 154 4.26 9.78 -20.43
C GLY A 154 2.91 9.46 -19.78
N ARG A 155 2.72 8.24 -19.25
CA ARG A 155 1.52 7.86 -18.49
C ARG A 155 1.82 7.57 -17.02
N SER A 156 2.90 6.83 -16.74
CA SER A 156 3.31 6.52 -15.37
C SER A 156 4.00 7.73 -14.72
N LEU A 157 3.42 8.22 -13.62
CA LEU A 157 3.98 9.38 -12.89
C LEU A 157 5.18 8.98 -12.02
N ILE A 158 5.08 7.83 -11.35
CA ILE A 158 6.11 7.28 -10.49
C ILE A 158 6.49 5.88 -10.97
N LEU A 159 7.79 5.56 -11.03
CA LEU A 159 8.31 4.23 -11.32
C LEU A 159 8.92 3.63 -10.06
N HIS A 160 8.46 2.44 -9.66
CA HIS A 160 8.87 1.73 -8.45
C HIS A 160 9.72 0.49 -8.79
N PHE A 161 10.86 0.36 -8.11
CA PHE A 161 11.87 -0.70 -8.33
C PHE A 161 11.84 -1.77 -7.22
N ALA A 162 10.67 -2.33 -6.94
CA ALA A 162 10.50 -3.34 -5.90
C ALA A 162 11.28 -4.63 -6.19
N GLY A 163 11.81 -5.28 -5.14
CA GLY A 163 12.35 -6.64 -5.22
C GLY A 163 13.71 -6.81 -5.91
N LEU A 164 14.35 -5.74 -6.38
CA LEU A 164 15.70 -5.79 -6.96
C LEU A 164 16.80 -5.79 -5.89
N GLU A 165 17.87 -6.57 -6.10
CA GLU A 165 19.11 -6.47 -5.31
C GLU A 165 19.70 -5.07 -5.41
N THR A 166 20.30 -4.57 -4.32
CA THR A 166 20.67 -3.15 -4.17
C THR A 166 21.54 -2.59 -5.30
N ALA A 167 22.56 -3.32 -5.76
CA ALA A 167 23.44 -2.86 -6.84
C ALA A 167 22.69 -2.78 -8.19
N THR A 168 22.00 -3.86 -8.55
CA THR A 168 21.16 -3.95 -9.75
C THR A 168 20.08 -2.86 -9.75
N LYS A 169 19.45 -2.62 -8.60
CA LYS A 169 18.44 -1.59 -8.40
C LYS A 169 18.98 -0.20 -8.72
N LEU A 170 20.15 0.15 -8.18
CA LEU A 170 20.77 1.46 -8.40
C LEU A 170 21.08 1.68 -9.88
N ASP A 171 21.64 0.68 -10.56
CA ASP A 171 21.97 0.78 -11.98
C ASP A 171 20.71 0.88 -12.85
N ARG A 172 19.64 0.15 -12.50
CA ARG A 172 18.34 0.30 -13.15
C ARG A 172 17.75 1.69 -12.94
N MET A 173 17.73 2.21 -11.71
CA MET A 173 17.25 3.56 -11.44
C MET A 173 18.00 4.60 -12.29
N ARG A 174 19.33 4.48 -12.43
CA ARG A 174 20.14 5.37 -13.27
C ARG A 174 19.73 5.36 -14.74
N GLN A 175 19.30 4.21 -15.29
CA GLN A 175 18.85 4.11 -16.68
C GLN A 175 17.54 4.87 -16.93
N TYR A 176 16.69 4.99 -15.91
CA TYR A 176 15.39 5.65 -15.98
C TYR A 176 15.42 7.10 -15.48
N LEU A 177 16.54 7.58 -14.94
CA LEU A 177 16.67 8.98 -14.55
C LEU A 177 16.41 9.85 -15.80
N PRO A 178 15.48 10.82 -15.71
CA PRO A 178 15.30 11.78 -16.79
C PRO A 178 16.64 12.45 -17.06
N THR A 179 17.23 12.21 -18.23
CA THR A 179 18.40 12.98 -18.64
C THR A 179 17.92 14.42 -18.75
N THR A 180 18.39 15.29 -17.87
CA THR A 180 18.11 16.72 -17.94
C THR A 180 18.76 17.27 -19.20
N ARG A 181 18.14 17.08 -20.36
CA ARG A 181 18.41 17.94 -21.51
C ARG A 181 17.74 19.26 -21.18
N ARG A 182 18.58 20.16 -20.65
CA ARG A 182 18.30 21.60 -20.54
C ARG A 182 18.02 22.17 -21.93
#